data_AF-A0A528FXA8-F1
#
_entry.id   AF-A0A528FXA8-F1
#
_cell.length_a   1.000
_cell.length_b   1.000
_cell.length_c   1.000
_cell.angle_alpha   90.00
_cell.angle_beta   90.00
_cell.angle_gamma   90.00
#
_symmetry.space_group_name_H-M   'P 1'
#
loop_
_entity.id
_entity.type
_entity.pdbx_description
1 polymer ?
#
loop_
_entity_poly.entity_id
_entity_poly.type
_entity_poly.pdbx_seq_one_letter_code
_entity_poly.pdbx_strand_id
1 'polypeptide(L)'
;MNDEARTTAQPTGLDQVNLMDRYWRAANYISVGQIYLLDNPLLREPLKAEHVKPRLLGHWGTTPGLNFIYVHLNRVIRERGLNVLFICGPGHGGPSMVANTWLEGTYSEIYPEIGQGEDGLRKLFRQFSFPGGVPSHAAPETPGSIHEGGELG
;
A
#
# COMPACT_ATOMS: atom_id res chain seq x y z
N MET A 1 22.15 -37.19 0.01
CA MET A 1 21.90 -36.17 1.05
C MET A 1 20.52 -35.62 0.77
N ASN A 2 19.61 -35.80 1.74
CA ASN A 2 18.16 -35.72 1.55
C ASN A 2 17.71 -34.30 1.20
N ASP A 3 17.13 -34.16 0.01
CA ASP A 3 16.32 -33.02 -0.37
C ASP A 3 14.89 -33.34 0.08
N GLU A 4 14.60 -33.08 1.36
CA GLU A 4 13.21 -33.03 1.82
C GLU A 4 12.57 -31.81 1.18
N ALA A 5 12.05 -32.01 -0.03
CA ALA A 5 11.11 -31.10 -0.65
C ALA A 5 9.99 -30.86 0.36
N ARG A 6 10.00 -29.68 1.00
CA ARG A 6 8.88 -29.18 1.78
C ARG A 6 7.68 -29.16 0.86
N THR A 7 6.85 -30.19 0.97
CA THR A 7 5.51 -30.22 0.38
C THR A 7 4.70 -29.18 1.13
N THR A 8 4.81 -27.91 0.75
CA THR A 8 3.90 -26.88 1.21
C THR A 8 2.54 -27.26 0.69
N ALA A 9 1.68 -27.78 1.57
CA ALA A 9 0.30 -28.07 1.25
C ALA A 9 -0.30 -26.87 0.51
N GLN A 10 -0.98 -27.11 -0.61
CA GLN A 10 -1.64 -26.02 -1.33
C GLN A 10 -2.64 -25.34 -0.38
N PRO A 11 -2.62 -24.00 -0.27
CA PRO A 11 -3.55 -23.30 0.60
C PRO A 11 -4.97 -23.68 0.22
N THR A 12 -5.81 -23.95 1.21
CA THR A 12 -7.24 -24.12 0.94
C THR A 12 -7.81 -22.82 0.40
N GLY A 13 -8.97 -22.88 -0.27
CA GLY A 13 -9.67 -21.66 -0.70
C GLY A 13 -9.92 -20.69 0.47
N LEU A 14 -10.12 -21.22 1.68
CA LEU A 14 -10.29 -20.41 2.89
C LEU A 14 -8.98 -19.77 3.36
N ASP A 15 -7.86 -20.49 3.31
CA ASP A 15 -6.54 -19.94 3.67
C ASP A 15 -6.15 -18.78 2.75
N GLN A 16 -6.45 -18.91 1.45
CA GLN A 16 -6.18 -17.85 0.49
C GLN A 16 -7.04 -16.62 0.75
N VAL A 17 -8.35 -16.79 1.00
CA VAL A 17 -9.24 -15.67 1.33
C VAL A 17 -8.76 -14.96 2.60
N ASN A 18 -8.35 -15.71 3.63
CA ASN A 18 -7.80 -15.13 4.87
C ASN A 18 -6.50 -14.36 4.62
N LEU A 19 -5.62 -14.85 3.75
CA LEU A 19 -4.39 -14.16 3.39
C LEU A 19 -4.69 -12.84 2.65
N MET A 20 -5.64 -12.87 1.72
CA MET A 20 -6.07 -11.67 0.99
C MET A 20 -6.73 -10.64 1.90
N ASP A 21 -7.59 -11.07 2.83
CA ASP A 21 -8.19 -10.16 3.83
C ASP A 21 -7.11 -9.47 4.68
N ARG A 22 -6.12 -10.23 5.16
CA ARG A 22 -5.00 -9.66 5.93
C ARG A 22 -4.22 -8.63 5.12
N TYR A 23 -3.93 -8.92 3.85
CA TYR A 23 -3.24 -8.00 2.96
C TYR A 23 -4.08 -6.73 2.72
N TRP A 24 -5.37 -6.90 2.42
CA TRP A 24 -6.29 -5.78 2.20
C TRP A 24 -6.37 -4.86 3.43
N ARG A 25 -6.48 -5.44 4.62
CA ARG A 25 -6.50 -4.69 5.89
C ARG A 25 -5.17 -4.00 6.16
N ALA A 26 -4.04 -4.63 5.85
CA ALA A 26 -2.73 -4.00 5.95
C ALA A 26 -2.61 -2.79 5.01
N ALA A 27 -3.01 -2.93 3.74
CA ALA A 27 -3.02 -1.83 2.79
C ALA A 27 -3.93 -0.69 3.26
N ASN A 28 -5.14 -1.00 3.75
CA ASN A 28 -6.07 -0.01 4.32
C ASN A 28 -5.46 0.73 5.52
N TYR A 29 -4.80 0.00 6.44
CA TYR A 29 -4.14 0.59 7.60
C TYR A 29 -3.03 1.55 7.18
N ILE A 30 -2.18 1.14 6.23
CA ILE A 30 -1.09 1.95 5.70
C ILE A 30 -1.64 3.20 4.98
N SER A 31 -2.74 3.06 4.22
CA SER A 31 -3.40 4.19 3.58
C SER A 31 -3.97 5.21 4.60
N VAL A 32 -4.56 4.75 5.70
CA VAL A 32 -4.99 5.63 6.80
C VAL A 32 -3.79 6.31 7.44
N GLY A 33 -2.72 5.56 7.72
CA GLY A 33 -1.49 6.11 8.28
C GLY A 33 -0.92 7.25 7.43
N GLN A 34 -0.89 7.08 6.11
CA GLN A 34 -0.50 8.13 5.17
C GLN A 34 -1.35 9.41 5.28
N ILE A 35 -2.65 9.30 5.45
CA ILE A 35 -3.55 10.47 5.51
C ILE A 35 -3.43 11.19 6.86
N TYR A 36 -3.28 10.43 7.95
CA TYR A 36 -3.48 10.96 9.31
C TYR A 36 -2.21 11.10 10.16
N LEU A 37 -1.19 10.26 9.99
CA LEU A 37 -0.11 10.14 10.98
C LEU A 37 1.21 10.81 10.55
N LEU A 38 1.88 11.43 11.52
CA LEU A 38 3.27 11.91 11.45
C LEU A 38 4.26 10.97 12.16
N ASP A 39 3.79 10.27 13.20
CA ASP A 39 4.59 9.38 14.03
C ASP A 39 3.72 8.26 14.64
N ASN A 40 4.35 7.37 15.41
CA ASN A 40 3.74 6.20 16.04
C ASN A 40 2.96 5.33 15.03
N PRO A 41 3.61 4.91 13.92
CA PRO A 41 2.94 4.31 12.77
C PRO A 41 2.29 2.95 13.07
N LEU A 42 2.66 2.29 14.17
CA LEU A 42 2.11 1.00 14.60
C LEU A 42 1.31 1.11 15.90
N LEU A 43 1.08 2.32 16.42
CA LEU A 43 0.34 2.59 17.66
C LEU A 43 0.90 1.79 18.86
N ARG A 44 2.24 1.74 19.00
CA ARG A 44 2.91 1.04 20.11
C ARG A 44 2.72 1.74 21.44
N GLU A 45 2.49 3.03 21.41
CA GLU A 45 2.02 3.83 22.54
C GLU A 45 0.62 4.38 22.26
N PRO A 46 -0.15 4.79 23.30
CA PRO A 46 -1.44 5.42 23.11
C PRO A 46 -1.38 6.59 22.12
N LEU A 47 -2.36 6.69 21.23
CA LEU A 47 -2.41 7.75 20.23
C LEU A 47 -2.59 9.11 20.91
N LYS A 48 -1.72 10.07 20.56
CA LYS A 48 -1.72 11.46 21.03
C LYS A 48 -1.91 12.39 19.84
N ALA A 49 -2.37 13.62 20.11
CA ALA A 49 -2.58 14.63 19.08
C ALA A 49 -1.30 14.95 18.29
N GLU A 50 -0.14 14.89 18.94
CA GLU A 50 1.18 15.13 18.32
C GLU A 50 1.58 14.09 17.27
N HIS A 51 0.98 12.89 17.30
CA HIS A 51 1.20 11.87 16.27
C HIS A 51 0.37 12.14 15.00
N VAL A 52 -0.60 13.05 15.05
CA VAL A 52 -1.53 13.32 13.94
C VAL A 52 -1.06 14.54 13.14
N LYS A 53 -1.21 14.49 11.82
CA LYS A 53 -0.89 15.60 10.93
C LYS A 53 -1.74 16.82 11.27
N PRO A 54 -1.15 18.04 11.37
CA PRO A 54 -1.92 19.27 11.63
C PRO A 54 -2.82 19.66 10.45
N ARG A 55 -2.52 19.17 9.24
CA ARG A 55 -3.35 19.30 8.04
C ARG A 55 -3.59 17.92 7.47
N LEU A 56 -4.86 17.52 7.42
CA LEU A 56 -5.28 16.24 6.87
C LEU A 56 -5.52 16.39 5.38
N LEU A 57 -4.70 15.74 4.57
CA LEU A 57 -4.74 15.79 3.11
C LEU A 57 -4.71 14.38 2.54
N GLY A 58 -5.53 14.12 1.53
CA GLY A 58 -5.71 12.82 0.90
C GLY A 58 -7.17 12.38 0.86
N HIS A 59 -7.44 11.31 0.13
CA HIS A 59 -8.80 10.80 -0.07
C HIS A 59 -8.93 9.38 0.47
N TRP A 60 -9.93 9.18 1.33
CA TRP A 60 -10.27 7.85 1.84
C TRP A 60 -11.34 7.14 1.00
N GLY A 61 -12.32 7.87 0.46
CA GLY A 61 -13.56 7.26 -0.08
C GLY A 61 -13.34 6.16 -1.13
N THR A 62 -12.40 6.33 -2.06
CA THR A 62 -12.10 5.33 -3.11
C THR A 62 -11.07 4.28 -2.67
N THR A 63 -10.24 4.62 -1.69
CA THR A 63 -8.99 3.92 -1.36
C THR A 63 -9.19 2.47 -0.92
N PRO A 64 -10.14 2.11 -0.04
CA PRO A 64 -10.40 0.71 0.32
C PRO A 64 -10.84 -0.16 -0.85
N GLY A 65 -11.63 0.42 -1.77
CA GLY A 65 -12.08 -0.26 -2.98
C GLY A 65 -10.91 -0.55 -3.92
N LEU A 66 -10.00 0.42 -4.09
CA LEU A 66 -8.76 0.23 -4.84
C LEU A 66 -7.86 -0.84 -4.21
N ASN A 67 -7.66 -0.80 -2.89
CA ASN A 67 -6.89 -1.82 -2.17
C ASN A 67 -7.51 -3.22 -2.33
N PHE A 68 -8.84 -3.32 -2.33
CA PHE A 68 -9.56 -4.57 -2.55
C PHE A 68 -9.33 -5.11 -3.97
N ILE A 69 -9.47 -4.25 -4.98
CA ILE A 69 -9.22 -4.64 -6.38
C ILE A 69 -7.75 -5.07 -6.55
N TYR A 70 -6.80 -4.31 -5.99
CA TYR A 70 -5.37 -4.60 -6.10
C TYR A 70 -5.02 -5.99 -5.57
N VAL A 71 -5.49 -6.37 -4.37
CA VAL A 71 -5.20 -7.70 -3.81
C VAL A 71 -5.80 -8.83 -4.65
N HIS A 72 -6.97 -8.61 -5.26
CA HIS A 72 -7.59 -9.57 -6.16
C HIS A 72 -6.84 -9.68 -7.50
N LEU A 73 -6.30 -8.58 -8.03
CA LEU A 73 -5.42 -8.61 -9.19
C LEU A 73 -4.12 -9.35 -8.88
N ASN A 74 -3.50 -9.08 -7.73
CA ASN A 74 -2.31 -9.81 -7.25
C ASN A 74 -2.55 -11.32 -7.18
N ARG A 75 -3.73 -11.74 -6.70
CA ARG A 75 -4.12 -13.16 -6.71
C ARG A 75 -4.12 -13.72 -8.15
N VAL A 76 -4.80 -13.05 -9.08
CA VAL A 76 -4.92 -13.54 -10.47
C VAL A 76 -3.56 -13.59 -11.15
N ILE A 77 -2.70 -12.58 -10.95
CA ILE A 77 -1.30 -12.57 -11.41
C ILE A 77 -0.57 -13.82 -10.90
N ARG A 78 -0.62 -14.07 -9.58
CA ARG A 78 0.10 -15.20 -8.95
C ARG A 78 -0.44 -16.57 -9.34
N GLU A 79 -1.76 -16.74 -9.43
CA GLU A 79 -2.37 -18.03 -9.76
C GLU A 79 -2.24 -18.41 -11.22
N ARG A 80 -2.26 -17.41 -12.11
CA ARG A 80 -2.39 -17.64 -13.56
C ARG A 80 -1.19 -17.18 -14.37
N GLY A 81 -0.18 -16.57 -13.74
CA GLY A 81 1.01 -16.06 -14.40
C GLY A 81 0.70 -14.97 -15.42
N LEU A 82 -0.32 -14.14 -15.17
CA LEU A 82 -0.74 -13.09 -16.10
C LEU A 82 0.10 -11.83 -15.93
N ASN A 83 0.44 -11.20 -17.05
CA ASN A 83 0.96 -9.84 -17.08
C ASN A 83 -0.21 -8.88 -17.00
N VAL A 84 -0.31 -8.12 -15.90
CA VAL A 84 -1.42 -7.19 -15.64
C VAL A 84 -0.84 -5.79 -15.43
N LEU A 85 -1.44 -4.80 -16.08
CA LEU A 85 -1.22 -3.40 -15.82
C LEU A 85 -2.48 -2.82 -15.17
N PHE A 86 -2.33 -2.18 -14.00
CA PHE A 86 -3.44 -1.54 -13.31
C PHE A 86 -3.51 -0.04 -13.64
N ILE A 87 -4.60 0.40 -14.25
CA ILE A 87 -4.86 1.82 -14.53
C ILE A 87 -5.75 2.39 -13.42
N CYS A 88 -5.16 3.20 -12.54
CA CYS A 88 -5.87 3.82 -11.43
C CYS A 88 -6.69 5.03 -11.89
N GLY A 89 -7.87 4.78 -12.46
CA GLY A 89 -8.81 5.83 -12.90
C GLY A 89 -9.12 6.88 -11.82
N PRO A 90 -9.61 6.51 -10.62
CA PRO A 90 -9.77 7.45 -9.51
C PRO A 90 -8.41 7.72 -8.84
N GLY A 91 -7.54 8.42 -9.56
CA GLY A 91 -6.14 8.65 -9.20
C GLY A 91 -5.91 9.39 -7.89
N HIS A 92 -6.90 10.15 -7.41
CA HIS A 92 -6.91 10.75 -6.08
C HIS A 92 -6.85 9.71 -4.93
N GLY A 93 -7.02 8.43 -5.24
CA GLY A 93 -6.73 7.27 -4.39
C GLY A 93 -5.23 6.92 -4.29
N GLY A 94 -4.32 7.88 -4.45
CA GLY A 94 -2.87 7.72 -4.31
C GLY A 94 -2.41 6.91 -3.08
N PRO A 95 -3.01 7.06 -1.87
CA PRO A 95 -2.64 6.25 -0.71
C PRO A 95 -2.75 4.74 -0.94
N SER A 96 -3.63 4.29 -1.83
CA SER A 96 -3.77 2.88 -2.20
C SER A 96 -2.54 2.40 -2.98
N MET A 97 -2.12 3.14 -4.00
CA MET A 97 -0.99 2.74 -4.85
C MET A 97 0.32 2.75 -4.08
N VAL A 98 0.54 3.78 -3.26
CA VAL A 98 1.71 3.86 -2.37
C VAL A 98 1.72 2.73 -1.34
N ALA A 99 0.57 2.41 -0.71
CA ALA A 99 0.49 1.33 0.26
C ALA A 99 0.82 -0.04 -0.36
N ASN A 100 0.26 -0.32 -1.54
CA ASN A 100 0.49 -1.61 -2.21
C ASN A 100 1.94 -1.76 -2.67
N THR A 101 2.50 -0.74 -3.33
CA THR A 101 3.89 -0.76 -3.81
C THR A 101 4.91 -0.86 -2.67
N TRP A 102 4.59 -0.34 -1.48
CA TRP A 102 5.42 -0.54 -0.28
C TRP A 102 5.29 -1.96 0.31
N LEU A 103 4.08 -2.52 0.35
CA LEU A 103 3.84 -3.88 0.84
C LEU A 103 4.53 -4.95 -0.03
N GLU A 104 4.55 -4.76 -1.36
CA GLU A 104 5.24 -5.68 -2.27
C GLU A 104 6.76 -5.45 -2.35
N GLY A 105 7.26 -4.31 -1.85
CA GLY A 105 8.69 -4.00 -1.72
C GLY A 105 9.24 -3.06 -2.80
N THR A 106 8.59 -2.96 -3.96
CA THR A 106 9.02 -2.12 -5.09
C THR A 106 9.24 -0.65 -4.70
N TYR A 107 8.41 -0.11 -3.81
CA TYR A 107 8.58 1.26 -3.32
C TYR A 107 9.92 1.44 -2.59
N SER A 108 10.31 0.47 -1.75
CA SER A 108 11.59 0.49 -1.02
C SER A 108 12.79 0.18 -1.91
N GLU A 109 12.62 -0.52 -3.03
CA GLU A 109 13.67 -0.72 -4.03
C GLU A 109 14.04 0.59 -4.75
N ILE A 110 13.03 1.42 -5.05
CA ILE A 110 13.19 2.71 -5.71
C ILE A 110 13.58 3.82 -4.72
N TYR A 111 13.02 3.79 -3.51
CA TYR A 111 13.25 4.76 -2.43
C TYR A 111 13.83 4.07 -1.17
N PRO A 112 15.14 3.74 -1.15
CA PRO A 112 15.76 2.94 -0.09
C PRO A 112 15.65 3.53 1.32
N GLU A 113 15.51 4.86 1.43
CA GLU A 113 15.29 5.56 2.69
C GLU A 113 13.94 5.24 3.35
N ILE A 114 13.03 4.62 2.59
CA ILE A 114 11.68 4.19 2.96
C ILE A 114 11.60 2.66 2.95
N GLY A 115 12.40 2.03 3.81
CA GLY A 115 12.46 0.57 3.94
C GLY A 115 11.18 -0.10 4.48
N GLN A 116 11.14 -1.43 4.50
CA GLN A 116 9.99 -2.23 4.98
C GLN A 116 9.92 -2.41 6.52
N GLY A 117 10.59 -1.53 7.26
CA GLY A 117 10.59 -1.51 8.73
C GLY A 117 9.72 -0.40 9.30
N GLU A 118 9.63 -0.34 10.63
CA GLU A 118 8.83 0.66 11.35
C GLU A 118 9.28 2.10 11.05
N ASP A 119 10.59 2.36 10.95
CA ASP A 119 11.11 3.69 10.57
C ASP A 119 10.73 4.07 9.13
N GLY A 120 10.80 3.11 8.20
CA GLY A 120 10.38 3.33 6.82
C GLY A 120 8.88 3.58 6.71
N LEU A 121 8.07 2.84 7.47
CA LEU A 121 6.62 3.07 7.55
C LEU A 121 6.29 4.45 8.13
N ARG A 122 7.02 4.90 9.17
CA ARG A 122 6.89 6.24 9.72
C ARG A 122 7.19 7.32 8.68
N LYS A 123 8.27 7.17 7.93
CA LYS A 123 8.64 8.09 6.84
C LYS A 123 7.59 8.08 5.72
N LEU A 124 7.13 6.90 5.31
CA LEU A 124 6.06 6.70 4.32
C LEU A 124 4.79 7.47 4.72
N PHE A 125 4.38 7.39 5.99
CA PHE A 125 3.22 8.12 6.49
C PHE A 125 3.45 9.61 6.46
N ARG A 126 4.59 10.06 7.01
CA ARG A 126 4.90 11.48 7.16
C ARG A 126 4.98 12.22 5.83
N GLN A 127 5.60 11.63 4.81
CA GLN A 127 5.83 12.31 3.52
C GLN A 127 4.56 12.51 2.68
N PHE A 128 3.52 11.70 2.88
CA PHE A 128 2.34 11.74 2.02
C PHE A 128 1.62 13.09 2.13
N SER A 129 1.43 13.79 1.00
CA SER A 129 0.81 15.12 0.94
C SER A 129 1.40 16.13 1.93
N PHE A 130 2.72 16.07 2.12
CA PHE A 130 3.45 16.93 3.06
C PHE A 130 4.42 17.84 2.29
N PRO A 131 4.74 19.06 2.79
CA PRO A 131 5.75 19.90 2.17
C PRO A 131 7.09 19.17 1.98
N GLY A 132 7.55 19.07 0.72
CA GLY A 132 8.76 18.34 0.36
C GLY A 132 8.63 16.81 0.36
N GLY A 133 7.41 16.27 0.47
CA GLY A 133 7.09 14.85 0.33
C GLY A 133 6.42 14.53 -1.00
N VAL A 134 5.53 13.53 -1.00
CA VAL A 134 4.93 12.97 -2.22
C VAL A 134 3.50 13.46 -2.48
N PRO A 135 3.02 13.50 -3.74
CA PRO A 135 1.66 13.91 -4.12
C PRO A 135 0.55 13.06 -3.51
N SER A 136 -0.67 13.59 -3.57
CA SER A 136 -1.88 12.89 -3.12
C SER A 136 -2.46 11.89 -4.13
N HIS A 137 -2.03 11.97 -5.39
CA HIS A 137 -2.53 11.17 -6.51
C HIS A 137 -1.61 9.98 -6.81
N ALA A 138 -2.02 9.09 -7.71
CA ALA A 138 -1.18 8.04 -8.29
C ALA A 138 -0.12 8.63 -9.25
N ALA A 139 0.66 9.59 -8.76
CA ALA A 139 1.59 10.41 -9.55
C ALA A 139 2.72 9.58 -10.19
N PRO A 140 3.46 10.15 -11.18
CA PRO A 140 4.53 9.43 -11.90
C PRO A 140 5.65 8.87 -11.02
N GLU A 141 5.85 9.44 -9.84
CA GLU A 141 6.81 8.95 -8.84
C GLU A 141 6.34 7.68 -8.10
N THR A 142 5.06 7.30 -8.23
CA THR A 142 4.55 6.05 -7.68
C THR A 142 4.94 4.89 -8.59
N PRO A 143 5.65 3.86 -8.08
CA PRO A 143 6.02 2.70 -8.89
C PRO A 143 4.80 2.07 -9.57
N GLY A 144 4.93 1.75 -10.85
CA GLY A 144 3.86 1.14 -11.65
C GLY A 144 2.80 2.12 -12.18
N SER A 145 2.83 3.40 -11.81
CA SER A 145 1.91 4.38 -12.38
C SER A 145 2.35 4.83 -13.78
N ILE A 146 1.42 4.76 -14.74
CA ILE A 146 1.50 5.43 -16.04
C ILE A 146 0.29 6.33 -16.29
N HIS A 147 -0.57 6.49 -15.28
CA HIS A 147 -1.82 7.23 -15.37
C HIS A 147 -2.12 7.83 -14.00
N GLU A 148 -1.96 9.15 -13.87
CA GLU A 148 -2.12 9.84 -12.59
C GLU A 148 -3.55 9.89 -12.09
N GLY A 149 -4.54 9.96 -13.00
CA GLY A 149 -5.97 10.00 -12.67
C GLY A 149 -6.38 11.24 -11.86
N GLY A 150 -5.71 12.38 -12.07
CA GLY A 150 -6.05 13.67 -11.48
C GLY A 150 -7.22 14.35 -12.20
N GLU A 151 -7.04 14.64 -13.50
CA GLU A 151 -8.15 15.00 -14.39
C GLU A 151 -8.83 13.70 -14.85
N LEU A 152 -10.11 13.54 -14.49
CA LEU A 152 -10.88 12.34 -14.78
C LEU A 152 -11.55 12.44 -16.15
N GLY A 153 -11.52 11.34 -16.90
CA GLY A 153 -12.22 11.20 -18.20
C GLY A 153 -11.55 11.95 -19.34
#